data_AF-A0A0D1DUT0-F1
#
_entry.id   AF-A0A0D1DUT0-F1
#
_cell.length_a   1.000
_cell.length_b   1.000
_cell.length_c   1.000
_cell.angle_alpha   90.00
_cell.angle_beta   90.00
_cell.angle_gamma   90.00
#
_symmetry.space_group_name_H-M   'P 1'
#
loop_
_entity.id
_entity.type
_entity.pdbx_description
1 polymer ?
#
loop_
_entity_poly.entity_id
_entity_poly.type
_entity_poly.pdbx_seq_one_letter_code
_entity_poly.pdbx_strand_id
1 'polypeptide(L)'
;HSPSPCRLILAPPVQAGAACNEPSTSCLVLSTLGAYSELTKHLFSIIENPSLSSKTIVDASAGKMWNVNDITGLLSALQEVDQLFNSRLEIAHQHAINQRRIEALQEQAKRRDRETRQAILELSRIQSELAEMARLSEEEVASIEKAEKQPIGHSTLLGYAQRLARYTSAPPGYKLPRVASAAATQKDDVAGVKSEQRADGEPVEQISLGADYNQYAKRAAAYYDPAIPSMPQEMPFPSDAMMRQGILNSQQMLDGAAPAEQPADETMDDSEELPLTDFAASYSHLRQQQQRHDEEDEDAFDLDLN
;
A
#
# COMPACT_ATOMS: atom_id res chain seq x y z
N HIS A 1 29.74 29.61 2.55
CA HIS A 1 28.79 29.18 3.60
C HIS A 1 29.17 27.78 4.04
N SER A 2 29.78 27.63 5.21
CA SER A 2 30.14 26.34 5.79
C SER A 2 28.99 25.80 6.62
N PRO A 3 28.57 24.54 6.47
CA PRO A 3 27.56 23.95 7.33
C PRO A 3 28.18 23.70 8.72
N SER A 4 27.60 24.33 9.74
CA SER A 4 27.98 24.08 11.13
C SER A 4 27.62 22.63 11.52
N PRO A 5 28.50 21.92 12.24
CA PRO A 5 28.22 20.57 12.68
C PRO A 5 27.14 20.59 13.76
N CYS A 6 26.04 19.88 13.49
CA CYS A 6 25.00 19.58 14.47
C CYS A 6 25.63 18.80 15.63
N ARG A 7 25.85 19.49 16.75
CA ARG A 7 26.17 18.86 18.03
C ARG A 7 24.92 18.07 18.46
N LEU A 8 24.94 16.76 18.25
CA LEU A 8 24.07 15.80 18.94
C LEU A 8 24.33 15.97 20.43
N ILE A 9 23.51 16.78 21.09
CA ILE A 9 23.39 16.78 22.53
C ILE A 9 22.68 15.47 22.87
N LEU A 10 23.46 14.43 23.18
CA LEU A 10 22.93 13.26 23.86
C LEU A 10 22.24 13.76 25.13
N ALA A 11 20.92 13.71 25.15
CA ALA A 11 20.16 13.86 26.37
C ALA A 11 20.68 12.81 27.37
N PRO A 12 20.96 13.20 28.63
CA PRO A 12 21.32 12.22 29.64
C PRO A 12 20.20 11.19 29.75
N PRO A 13 20.52 9.90 29.99
CA PRO A 13 19.51 8.90 30.25
C PRO A 13 18.65 9.40 31.42
N VAL A 14 17.36 9.52 31.19
CA VAL A 14 16.36 9.73 32.24
C VAL A 14 16.55 8.58 33.21
N GLN A 15 17.20 8.87 34.34
CA GLN A 15 17.32 7.93 35.43
C GLN A 15 15.89 7.58 35.85
N ALA A 16 15.43 6.39 35.45
CA ALA A 16 14.24 5.79 36.00
C ALA A 16 14.45 5.75 37.51
N GLY A 17 13.68 6.60 38.21
CA GLY A 17 13.92 6.99 39.57
C GLY A 17 14.01 5.78 40.50
N ALA A 18 15.04 5.79 41.33
CA ALA A 18 14.99 5.10 42.60
C ALA A 18 13.69 5.52 43.30
N ALA A 19 12.80 4.55 43.52
CA ALA A 19 11.58 4.73 44.29
C ALA A 19 11.95 5.02 45.76
N CYS A 20 12.38 6.25 46.03
CA CYS A 20 12.24 6.81 47.36
C CYS A 20 10.73 6.86 47.62
N ASN A 21 10.28 6.17 48.67
CA ASN A 21 8.88 6.11 49.10
C ASN A 21 8.41 7.47 49.63
N GLU A 22 8.46 8.51 48.81
CA GLU A 22 7.86 9.79 49.14
C GLU A 22 6.33 9.58 49.17
N PRO A 23 5.66 9.92 50.28
CA PRO A 23 4.23 9.77 50.37
C PRO A 23 3.57 10.61 49.28
N SER A 24 2.66 10.01 48.53
CA SER A 24 1.89 10.72 47.50
C SER A 24 1.25 11.98 48.08
N THR A 25 1.18 13.05 47.28
CA THR A 25 0.55 14.32 47.69
C THR A 25 -0.87 14.13 48.19
N SER A 26 -1.62 13.17 47.62
CA SER A 26 -2.95 12.79 48.08
C SER A 26 -2.94 12.19 49.50
N CYS A 27 -1.98 11.31 49.78
CA CYS A 27 -1.79 10.71 51.10
C CYS A 27 -1.44 11.77 52.15
N LEU A 28 -0.56 12.72 51.80
CA LEU A 28 -0.21 13.85 52.65
C LEU A 28 -1.45 14.69 53.00
N VAL A 29 -2.24 15.11 52.00
CA VAL A 29 -3.43 15.94 52.22
C VAL A 29 -4.46 15.22 53.09
N LEU A 30 -4.73 13.94 52.81
CA LEU A 30 -5.67 13.13 53.59
C LEU A 30 -5.21 12.92 55.04
N SER A 31 -3.91 12.72 55.26
CA SER A 31 -3.37 12.55 56.62
C SER A 31 -3.52 13.83 57.45
N THR A 32 -3.21 15.01 56.88
CA THR A 32 -3.47 16.31 57.52
C THR A 32 -4.94 16.52 57.85
N LEU A 33 -5.85 16.14 56.94
CA LEU A 33 -7.29 16.26 57.16
C LEU A 33 -7.77 15.32 58.28
N GLY A 34 -7.19 14.12 58.37
CA GLY A 34 -7.38 13.20 59.48
C GLY A 34 -6.94 13.82 60.81
N ALA A 35 -5.73 14.38 60.88
CA ALA A 35 -5.22 15.07 62.06
C ALA A 35 -6.11 16.26 62.48
N TYR A 36 -6.58 17.06 61.51
CA TYR A 36 -7.51 18.16 61.76
C TYR A 36 -8.86 17.67 62.33
N SER A 37 -9.42 16.60 61.77
CA SER A 37 -10.65 15.97 62.28
C SER A 37 -10.48 15.45 63.71
N GLU A 38 -9.32 14.86 64.03
CA GLU A 38 -9.04 14.39 65.37
C GLU A 38 -8.85 15.53 66.38
N LEU A 39 -8.16 16.60 66.00
CA LEU A 39 -7.98 17.79 66.84
C LEU A 39 -9.32 18.48 67.13
N THR A 40 -10.19 18.62 66.12
CA THR A 40 -11.52 19.20 66.30
C THR A 40 -12.42 18.34 67.18
N LYS A 41 -12.41 17.00 67.00
CA LYS A 41 -13.12 16.08 67.92
C LYS A 41 -12.59 16.21 69.35
N HIS A 42 -11.27 16.36 69.52
CA HIS A 42 -10.67 16.55 70.84
C HIS A 42 -11.07 17.89 71.48
N LEU A 43 -11.19 18.95 70.68
CA LEU A 43 -11.67 20.27 71.14
C LEU A 43 -13.07 20.17 71.75
N PHE A 44 -14.00 19.55 71.03
CA PHE A 44 -15.35 19.35 71.53
C PHE A 44 -15.38 18.45 72.77
N SER A 45 -14.55 17.41 72.81
CA SER A 45 -14.45 16.53 73.97
C SER A 45 -13.93 17.23 75.22
N ILE A 46 -12.97 18.18 75.09
CA ILE A 46 -12.47 18.99 76.22
C ILE A 46 -13.54 19.98 76.69
N ILE A 47 -14.28 20.59 75.76
CA ILE A 47 -15.37 21.52 76.10
C ILE A 47 -16.50 20.80 76.85
N GLU A 48 -16.85 19.57 76.43
CA GLU A 48 -17.88 18.76 77.08
C GLU A 48 -17.42 18.20 78.43
N ASN A 49 -16.16 17.78 78.53
CA ASN A 49 -15.57 17.19 79.72
C ASN A 49 -14.15 17.76 79.97
N PRO A 50 -14.01 18.85 80.74
CA PRO A 50 -12.73 19.53 80.94
C PRO A 50 -11.73 18.71 81.76
N SER A 51 -12.15 17.60 82.37
CA SER A 51 -11.31 16.67 83.14
C SER A 51 -10.55 15.67 82.27
N LEU A 52 -10.79 15.60 80.96
CA LEU A 52 -10.04 14.74 80.05
C LEU A 52 -8.67 15.36 79.75
N SER A 53 -7.62 14.76 80.30
CA SER A 53 -6.23 15.23 80.13
C SER A 53 -5.54 14.61 78.92
N SER A 54 -4.83 15.45 78.18
CA SER A 54 -3.71 15.14 77.27
C SER A 54 -3.93 14.06 76.21
N LYS A 55 -4.12 14.45 74.94
CA LYS A 55 -4.06 13.55 73.78
C LYS A 55 -2.92 13.96 72.85
N THR A 56 -2.12 12.99 72.43
CA THR A 56 -1.14 13.17 71.36
C THR A 56 -1.76 12.74 70.04
N ILE A 57 -1.78 13.63 69.06
CA ILE A 57 -2.24 13.34 67.70
C ILE A 57 -1.02 13.35 66.78
N VAL A 58 -0.89 12.33 65.95
CA VAL A 58 0.26 12.10 65.08
C VAL A 58 -0.19 12.14 63.63
N ASP A 59 0.40 13.02 62.83
CA ASP A 59 0.36 12.92 61.37
C ASP A 59 1.58 12.10 60.93
N ALA A 60 1.34 10.81 60.68
CA ALA A 60 2.37 9.85 60.28
C ALA A 60 3.04 10.23 58.96
N SER A 61 2.33 10.93 58.07
CA SER A 61 2.84 11.33 56.76
C SER A 61 3.63 12.65 56.82
N ALA A 62 3.34 13.52 57.79
CA ALA A 62 4.13 14.73 58.08
C ALA A 62 5.34 14.47 58.97
N GLY A 63 5.34 13.38 59.74
CA GLY A 63 6.24 13.22 60.88
C GLY A 63 6.02 14.28 61.97
N LYS A 64 4.87 14.97 61.98
CA LYS A 64 4.51 15.96 63.00
C LYS A 64 3.62 15.32 64.05
N MET A 65 3.90 15.68 65.30
CA MET A 65 3.13 15.25 66.45
C MET A 65 2.72 16.48 67.23
N TRP A 66 1.43 16.59 67.53
CA TRP A 66 0.89 17.65 68.39
C TRP A 66 0.55 17.06 69.74
N ASN A 67 1.21 17.55 70.78
CA ASN A 67 0.90 17.20 72.16
C ASN A 67 0.02 18.30 72.75
N VAL A 68 -1.25 17.97 72.98
CA VAL A 68 -2.25 18.94 73.42
C VAL A 68 -2.61 18.67 74.87
N ASN A 69 -2.21 19.59 75.76
CA ASN A 69 -2.51 19.52 77.20
C ASN A 69 -3.52 20.57 77.68
N ASP A 70 -3.74 21.62 76.89
CA ASP A 70 -4.60 22.75 77.25
C ASP A 70 -5.34 23.27 76.00
N ILE A 71 -6.45 23.99 76.20
CA ILE A 71 -7.28 24.56 75.13
C ILE A 71 -6.46 25.54 74.27
N THR A 72 -5.58 26.33 74.88
CA THR A 72 -4.70 27.25 74.16
C THR A 72 -3.71 26.51 73.26
N GLY A 73 -3.13 25.42 73.75
CA GLY A 73 -2.27 24.53 72.97
C GLY A 73 -3.02 23.84 71.82
N LEU A 74 -4.29 23.48 72.02
CA LEU A 74 -5.13 22.90 70.98
C LEU A 74 -5.43 23.88 69.84
N LEU A 75 -5.76 25.13 70.17
CA LEU A 75 -5.99 26.18 69.18
C LEU A 75 -4.72 26.49 68.36
N SER A 76 -3.56 26.51 69.03
CA SER A 76 -2.26 26.64 68.35
C SER A 76 -2.00 25.46 67.41
N ALA A 77 -2.23 24.23 67.87
CA ALA A 77 -2.07 23.03 67.05
C ALA A 77 -3.02 23.04 65.83
N LEU A 78 -4.27 23.50 66.01
CA LEU A 78 -5.23 23.64 64.92
C LEU A 78 -4.75 24.66 63.87
N GLN A 79 -4.21 25.80 64.31
CA GLN A 79 -3.63 26.80 63.42
C GLN A 79 -2.41 26.26 62.66
N GLU A 80 -1.55 25.49 63.32
CA GLU A 80 -0.40 24.86 62.66
C GLU A 80 -0.82 23.82 61.61
N VAL A 81 -1.87 23.03 61.89
CA VAL A 81 -2.42 22.08 60.93
C VAL A 81 -3.04 22.80 59.74
N ASP A 82 -3.74 23.92 59.95
CA ASP A 82 -4.28 24.74 58.85
C ASP A 82 -3.17 25.32 57.97
N GLN A 83 -2.10 25.88 58.57
CA GLN A 83 -0.93 26.32 57.81
C GLN A 83 -0.26 25.19 57.03
N LEU A 84 -0.13 24.01 57.65
CA LEU A 84 0.42 22.83 56.99
C LEU A 84 -0.47 22.36 55.85
N PHE A 85 -1.79 22.39 56.02
CA PHE A 85 -2.76 22.03 55.01
C PHE A 85 -2.70 22.97 53.80
N ASN A 86 -2.65 24.29 54.04
CA ASN A 86 -2.50 25.29 52.98
C ASN A 86 -1.21 25.09 52.17
N SER A 87 -0.07 24.86 52.83
CA SER A 87 1.18 24.57 52.11
C SER A 87 1.13 23.29 51.27
N ARG A 88 0.43 22.25 51.75
CA ARG A 88 0.21 21.02 50.97
C ARG A 88 -0.71 21.24 49.78
N LEU A 89 -1.73 22.08 49.91
CA LEU A 89 -2.61 22.44 48.81
C LEU A 89 -1.87 23.22 47.72
N GLU A 90 -0.98 24.13 48.09
CA GLU A 90 -0.11 24.85 47.13
C GLU A 90 0.77 23.88 46.34
N ILE A 91 1.39 22.92 47.03
CA ILE A 91 2.20 21.87 46.40
C ILE A 91 1.33 21.03 45.45
N ALA A 92 0.15 20.58 45.89
CA ALA A 92 -0.76 19.80 45.05
C ALA A 92 -1.21 20.59 43.80
N HIS A 93 -1.47 21.88 43.94
CA HIS A 93 -1.80 22.76 42.82
C HIS A 93 -0.63 22.89 41.84
N GLN A 94 0.59 23.07 42.34
CA GLN A 94 1.79 23.11 41.50
C GLN A 94 2.01 21.77 40.76
N HIS A 95 1.77 20.64 41.42
CA HIS A 95 1.81 19.33 40.77
C HIS A 95 0.76 19.21 39.67
N ALA A 96 -0.47 19.70 39.87
CA ALA A 96 -1.50 19.68 38.84
C ALA A 96 -1.11 20.53 37.62
N ILE A 97 -0.51 21.71 37.82
CA ILE A 97 0.02 22.54 36.73
C ILE A 97 1.15 21.83 35.98
N ASN A 98 2.10 21.26 36.72
CA ASN A 98 3.23 20.53 36.14
C ASN A 98 2.74 19.31 35.35
N GLN A 99 1.76 18.57 35.88
CA GLN A 99 1.17 17.41 35.22
C GLN A 99 0.52 17.78 33.88
N ARG A 100 -0.30 18.84 33.84
CA ARG A 100 -0.87 19.35 32.59
C ARG A 100 0.21 19.75 31.58
N ARG A 101 1.31 20.35 32.05
CA ARG A 101 2.44 20.71 31.19
C ARG A 101 3.14 19.47 30.64
N ILE A 102 3.32 18.43 31.46
CA ILE A 102 3.90 17.16 31.03
C ILE A 102 3.01 16.51 29.97
N GLU A 103 1.71 16.46 30.18
CA GLU A 103 0.74 15.90 29.22
C GLU A 103 0.82 16.65 27.88
N ALA A 104 0.82 17.98 27.89
CA ALA A 104 0.97 18.78 26.67
C ALA A 104 2.31 18.52 25.95
N LEU A 105 3.41 18.38 26.69
CA LEU A 105 4.71 18.04 26.11
C LEU A 105 4.74 16.62 25.53
N GLN A 106 4.07 15.66 26.17
CA GLN A 106 3.94 14.29 25.68
C GLN A 106 3.14 14.25 24.38
N GLU A 107 2.03 14.99 24.28
CA GLU A 107 1.26 15.11 23.04
C GLU A 107 2.09 15.74 21.92
N GLN A 108 2.88 16.78 22.24
CA GLN A 108 3.76 17.42 21.28
C GLN A 108 4.87 16.47 20.79
N ALA A 109 5.46 15.67 21.69
CA ALA A 109 6.45 14.66 21.35
C ALA A 109 5.84 13.59 20.42
N LYS A 110 4.68 13.03 20.79
CA LYS A 110 3.94 12.07 19.96
C LYS A 110 3.61 12.62 18.58
N ARG A 111 3.24 13.91 18.48
CA ARG A 111 2.99 14.56 17.20
C ARG A 111 4.25 14.62 16.33
N ARG A 112 5.39 15.05 16.90
CA ARG A 112 6.66 15.08 16.17
C ARG A 112 7.11 13.69 15.74
N ASP A 113 6.90 12.67 16.57
CA ASP A 113 7.23 11.29 16.21
C ASP A 113 6.39 10.77 15.04
N ARG A 114 5.14 11.20 14.91
CA ARG A 114 4.30 10.89 13.73
C ARG A 114 4.81 11.62 12.49
N GLU A 115 5.13 12.90 12.62
CA GLU A 115 5.67 13.72 11.53
C GLU A 115 7.01 13.15 11.01
N THR A 116 7.90 12.69 11.91
CA THR A 116 9.17 12.07 11.51
C THR A 116 8.96 10.72 10.83
N ARG A 117 8.07 9.86 11.34
CA ARG A 117 7.71 8.59 10.68
C ARG A 117 7.15 8.82 9.28
N GLN A 118 6.24 9.79 9.13
CA GLN A 118 5.68 10.13 7.83
C GLN A 118 6.77 10.60 6.85
N ALA A 119 7.68 11.47 7.29
CA ALA A 119 8.81 11.91 6.46
C ALA A 119 9.72 10.75 6.03
N ILE A 120 9.97 9.79 6.91
CA ILE A 120 10.76 8.59 6.58
C ILE A 120 10.04 7.75 5.52
N LEU A 121 8.72 7.54 5.64
CA LEU A 121 7.93 6.79 4.67
C LEU A 121 7.91 7.48 3.29
N GLU A 122 7.77 8.81 3.28
CA GLU A 122 7.84 9.61 2.05
C GLU A 122 9.22 9.51 1.40
N LEU A 123 10.30 9.57 2.18
CA LEU A 123 11.66 9.39 1.68
C LEU A 123 11.89 7.99 1.12
N SER A 124 11.41 6.94 1.79
CA SER A 124 11.55 5.57 1.27
C SER A 124 10.77 5.36 -0.03
N ARG A 125 9.60 6.00 -0.15
CA ARG A 125 8.81 5.98 -1.39
C ARG A 125 9.55 6.69 -2.53
N ILE A 126 10.07 7.88 -2.29
CA ILE A 126 10.85 8.62 -3.30
C ILE A 126 12.09 7.81 -3.70
N GLN A 127 12.75 7.16 -2.75
CA GLN A 127 13.89 6.30 -3.03
C GLN A 127 13.51 5.12 -3.94
N SER A 128 12.38 4.44 -3.70
CA SER A 128 11.93 3.35 -4.57
C SER A 128 11.55 3.84 -5.96
N GLU A 129 10.87 4.99 -6.07
CA GLU A 129 10.52 5.60 -7.36
C GLU A 129 11.79 5.96 -8.16
N LEU A 130 12.79 6.55 -7.51
CA LEU A 130 14.08 6.86 -8.15
C LEU A 130 14.86 5.62 -8.58
N ALA A 131 14.83 4.55 -7.78
CA ALA A 131 15.47 3.28 -8.13
C ALA A 131 14.82 2.63 -9.35
N GLU A 132 13.49 2.68 -9.44
CA GLU A 132 12.76 2.20 -10.61
C GLU A 132 13.09 3.02 -11.86
N MET A 133 13.10 4.35 -11.77
CA MET A 133 13.50 5.22 -12.88
C MET A 133 14.93 4.94 -13.34
N ALA A 134 15.86 4.74 -12.41
CA ALA A 134 17.24 4.38 -12.74
C ALA A 134 17.30 3.05 -13.51
N ARG A 135 16.59 2.02 -13.03
CA ARG A 135 16.51 0.72 -13.71
C ARG A 135 15.94 0.85 -15.12
N LEU A 136 14.84 1.58 -15.31
CA LEU A 136 14.25 1.81 -16.63
C LEU A 136 15.23 2.54 -17.56
N SER A 137 15.96 3.54 -17.05
CA SER A 137 16.96 4.26 -17.84
C SER A 137 18.13 3.36 -18.26
N GLU A 138 18.57 2.44 -17.40
CA GLU A 138 19.61 1.47 -17.74
C GLU A 138 19.13 0.48 -18.82
N GLU A 139 17.87 0.02 -18.74
CA GLU A 139 17.25 -0.81 -19.76
C GLU A 139 17.13 -0.09 -21.12
N GLU A 140 16.75 1.19 -21.11
CA GLU A 140 16.69 2.03 -22.30
C GLU A 140 18.08 2.22 -22.94
N VAL A 141 19.10 2.53 -22.14
CA VAL A 141 20.49 2.67 -22.62
C VAL A 141 20.98 1.33 -23.21
N ALA A 142 20.72 0.21 -22.54
CA ALA A 142 21.08 -1.11 -23.06
C ALA A 142 20.37 -1.44 -24.39
N SER A 143 19.10 -1.03 -24.54
CA SER A 143 18.36 -1.17 -25.80
C SER A 143 18.96 -0.32 -26.92
N ILE A 144 19.33 0.94 -26.62
CA ILE A 144 20.01 1.83 -27.57
C ILE A 144 21.35 1.23 -28.00
N GLU A 145 22.19 0.80 -27.06
CA GLU A 145 23.48 0.18 -27.38
C GLU A 145 23.31 -1.08 -28.24
N LYS A 146 22.28 -1.89 -27.98
CA LYS A 146 21.97 -3.08 -28.79
C LYS A 146 21.58 -2.68 -30.22
N ALA A 147 20.77 -1.62 -30.36
CA ALA A 147 20.39 -1.08 -31.66
C ALA A 147 21.60 -0.48 -32.41
N GLU A 148 22.52 0.19 -31.70
CA GLU A 148 23.76 0.72 -32.28
C GLU A 148 24.70 -0.39 -32.75
N LYS A 149 24.79 -1.50 -32.00
CA LYS A 149 25.58 -2.70 -32.37
C LYS A 149 24.99 -3.43 -33.59
N GLN A 150 23.68 -3.29 -33.83
CA GLN A 150 22.98 -3.94 -34.93
C GLN A 150 22.24 -2.91 -35.80
N PRO A 151 22.98 -2.03 -36.52
CA PRO A 151 22.35 -1.01 -37.34
C PRO A 151 21.57 -1.65 -38.48
N ILE A 152 20.29 -1.29 -38.60
CA ILE A 152 19.45 -1.79 -39.69
C ILE A 152 19.85 -1.08 -40.99
N GLY A 153 20.23 -1.84 -42.00
CA GLY A 153 20.55 -1.30 -43.32
C GLY A 153 19.37 -0.56 -43.95
N HIS A 154 19.64 0.59 -44.56
CA HIS A 154 18.64 1.43 -45.22
C HIS A 154 17.84 0.68 -46.30
N SER A 155 18.49 -0.23 -47.04
CA SER A 155 17.81 -1.08 -48.05
C SER A 155 16.76 -2.00 -47.43
N THR A 156 17.05 -2.58 -46.26
CA THR A 156 16.11 -3.44 -45.52
C THR A 156 14.92 -2.64 -45.01
N LEU A 157 15.17 -1.44 -44.47
CA LEU A 157 14.10 -0.52 -44.04
C LEU A 157 13.19 -0.12 -45.20
N LEU A 158 13.76 0.29 -46.34
CA LEU A 158 12.98 0.64 -47.53
C LEU A 158 12.18 -0.55 -48.06
N GLY A 159 12.80 -1.73 -48.13
CA GLY A 159 12.12 -2.95 -48.58
C GLY A 159 10.96 -3.33 -47.66
N TYR A 160 11.16 -3.23 -46.34
CA TYR A 160 10.11 -3.49 -45.36
C TYR A 160 8.99 -2.44 -45.42
N ALA A 161 9.35 -1.16 -45.49
CA ALA A 161 8.39 -0.07 -45.63
C ALA A 161 7.57 -0.18 -46.92
N GLN A 162 8.18 -0.56 -48.04
CA GLN A 162 7.47 -0.80 -49.30
C GLN A 162 6.49 -1.97 -49.20
N ARG A 163 6.85 -3.04 -48.47
CA ARG A 163 5.94 -4.17 -48.21
C ARG A 163 4.77 -3.73 -47.34
N LEU A 164 5.06 -3.06 -46.21
CA LEU A 164 4.04 -2.52 -45.31
C LEU A 164 3.10 -1.57 -46.05
N ALA A 165 3.63 -0.66 -46.86
CA ALA A 165 2.85 0.32 -47.60
C ALA A 165 1.78 -0.35 -48.47
N ARG A 166 1.99 -1.54 -49.04
CA ARG A 166 0.93 -2.24 -49.80
C ARG A 166 -0.29 -2.60 -48.95
N TYR A 167 -0.07 -2.87 -47.66
CA TYR A 167 -1.10 -3.30 -46.72
C TYR A 167 -1.62 -2.17 -45.82
N THR A 168 -0.84 -1.11 -45.64
CA THR A 168 -1.19 0.02 -44.77
C THR A 168 -1.53 1.30 -45.53
N SER A 169 -1.15 1.42 -46.81
CA SER A 169 -1.62 2.53 -47.63
C SER A 169 -3.08 2.30 -47.98
N ALA A 170 -3.88 3.34 -47.76
CA ALA A 170 -5.26 3.33 -48.18
C ALA A 170 -5.30 3.18 -49.72
N PRO A 171 -6.20 2.34 -50.27
CA PRO A 171 -6.28 2.12 -51.70
C PRO A 171 -6.36 3.44 -52.48
N PRO A 172 -5.76 3.55 -53.68
CA PRO A 172 -5.86 4.75 -54.50
C PRO A 172 -7.33 5.13 -54.72
N GLY A 173 -7.78 6.24 -54.12
CA GLY A 173 -9.19 6.67 -54.13
C GLY A 173 -9.91 6.59 -52.78
N TYR A 174 -9.30 6.01 -51.75
CA TYR A 174 -9.86 6.01 -50.39
C TYR A 174 -9.79 7.40 -49.78
N LYS A 175 -10.91 8.13 -49.84
CA LYS A 175 -11.07 9.42 -49.16
C LYS A 175 -11.37 9.13 -47.69
N LEU A 176 -10.39 9.37 -46.82
CA LEU A 176 -10.65 9.38 -45.38
C LEU A 176 -11.83 10.32 -45.13
N PRO A 177 -12.86 9.89 -44.37
CA PRO A 177 -13.86 10.80 -43.85
C PRO A 177 -13.10 11.94 -43.18
N ARG A 178 -13.32 13.18 -43.65
CA ARG A 178 -12.82 14.38 -42.94
C ARG A 178 -13.51 14.38 -41.58
N VAL A 179 -12.92 13.70 -40.61
CA VAL A 179 -13.21 13.97 -39.20
C VAL A 179 -12.95 15.45 -39.01
N ALA A 180 -13.99 16.15 -38.60
CA ALA A 180 -14.03 17.60 -38.39
C ALA A 180 -13.16 17.99 -37.18
N SER A 181 -11.87 17.66 -37.20
CA SER A 181 -10.90 18.01 -36.17
C SER A 181 -9.91 19.04 -36.71
N ALA A 182 -10.44 20.18 -37.15
CA ALA A 182 -9.77 21.48 -37.20
C ALA A 182 -10.77 22.66 -37.37
N ALA A 183 -12.06 22.44 -37.16
CA ALA A 183 -13.09 23.48 -37.23
C ALA A 183 -14.27 23.15 -36.30
N ALA A 184 -13.97 22.95 -35.01
CA ALA A 184 -15.00 22.96 -33.99
C ALA A 184 -15.18 24.42 -33.52
N THR A 185 -16.06 25.14 -34.21
CA THR A 185 -16.69 26.34 -33.66
C THR A 185 -18.18 26.25 -33.96
N GLN A 186 -18.94 26.13 -32.87
CA GLN A 186 -20.37 26.38 -32.70
C GLN A 186 -21.42 25.33 -33.11
N LYS A 187 -22.15 24.94 -32.05
CA LYS A 187 -23.61 24.78 -31.88
C LYS A 187 -24.28 23.42 -32.12
N ASP A 188 -24.62 22.83 -30.97
CA ASP A 188 -25.98 22.53 -30.48
C ASP A 188 -27.00 21.75 -31.33
N ASP A 189 -27.56 20.77 -30.61
CA ASP A 189 -28.91 20.18 -30.64
C ASP A 189 -29.23 18.88 -31.43
N VAL A 190 -29.32 17.80 -30.62
CA VAL A 190 -30.49 16.93 -30.33
C VAL A 190 -31.10 16.01 -31.42
N ALA A 191 -31.31 14.75 -30.97
CA ALA A 191 -32.14 13.63 -31.49
C ALA A 191 -31.57 12.87 -32.71
N GLY A 192 -31.37 11.54 -32.71
CA GLY A 192 -32.11 10.45 -32.08
C GLY A 192 -32.85 9.69 -33.20
N VAL A 193 -32.57 8.38 -33.38
CA VAL A 193 -33.38 7.33 -34.09
C VAL A 193 -32.49 6.07 -34.16
N LYS A 194 -32.76 5.06 -33.33
CA LYS A 194 -33.60 3.88 -33.58
C LYS A 194 -33.01 2.91 -34.61
N SER A 195 -32.56 1.80 -34.04
CA SER A 195 -32.41 0.48 -34.63
C SER A 195 -33.65 0.05 -35.41
N GLU A 196 -33.44 -0.40 -36.64
CA GLU A 196 -34.40 -1.22 -37.38
C GLU A 196 -33.82 -2.61 -37.68
N GLN A 197 -34.76 -3.50 -37.86
CA GLN A 197 -34.74 -4.95 -37.75
C GLN A 197 -35.10 -5.55 -39.11
N ARG A 198 -34.76 -6.84 -39.29
CA ARG A 198 -35.17 -7.79 -40.37
C ARG A 198 -34.37 -7.73 -41.67
N ALA A 199 -34.28 -8.80 -42.46
CA ALA A 199 -34.45 -10.25 -42.36
C ALA A 199 -34.30 -10.78 -43.81
N ASP A 200 -33.80 -12.02 -43.96
CA ASP A 200 -33.98 -12.95 -45.10
C ASP A 200 -33.43 -12.50 -46.48
N GLY A 201 -32.64 -13.24 -47.25
CA GLY A 201 -32.23 -14.64 -47.28
C GLY A 201 -32.04 -15.02 -48.76
N GLU A 202 -30.96 -15.76 -49.11
CA GLU A 202 -30.86 -16.74 -50.21
C GLU A 202 -29.41 -17.27 -50.32
N PRO A 203 -29.19 -18.51 -50.77
CA PRO A 203 -28.06 -19.34 -50.34
C PRO A 203 -26.88 -19.26 -51.31
N VAL A 204 -25.66 -19.16 -50.76
CA VAL A 204 -24.44 -19.47 -51.50
C VAL A 204 -23.80 -20.70 -50.87
N GLU A 205 -23.50 -21.67 -51.72
CA GLU A 205 -23.09 -23.03 -51.43
C GLU A 205 -22.05 -23.12 -50.29
N GLN A 206 -22.42 -23.86 -49.25
CA GLN A 206 -21.54 -24.21 -48.16
C GLN A 206 -20.54 -25.26 -48.63
N ILE A 207 -19.32 -24.84 -48.93
CA ILE A 207 -18.15 -25.71 -48.82
C ILE A 207 -18.06 -26.10 -47.34
N SER A 208 -18.35 -27.37 -47.01
CA SER A 208 -18.35 -27.86 -45.64
C SER A 208 -16.92 -27.96 -45.10
N LEU A 209 -16.43 -26.88 -44.50
CA LEU A 209 -15.27 -26.92 -43.61
C LEU A 209 -15.75 -27.28 -42.19
N GLY A 210 -15.08 -28.26 -41.57
CA GLY A 210 -15.51 -28.98 -40.36
C GLY A 210 -15.80 -28.13 -39.10
N ALA A 211 -16.33 -28.81 -38.08
CA ALA A 211 -17.01 -28.25 -36.90
C ALA A 211 -16.17 -27.31 -36.01
N ASP A 212 -14.84 -27.31 -36.13
CA ASP A 212 -13.95 -26.53 -35.26
C ASP A 212 -13.54 -25.17 -35.84
N TYR A 213 -14.26 -24.68 -36.87
CA TYR A 213 -13.93 -23.42 -37.54
C TYR A 213 -14.43 -22.19 -36.75
N ASN A 214 -13.52 -21.28 -36.45
CA ASN A 214 -13.73 -20.09 -35.61
C ASN A 214 -14.93 -19.24 -36.09
N GLN A 215 -16.04 -19.24 -35.33
CA GLN A 215 -17.31 -18.58 -35.71
C GLN A 215 -17.17 -17.05 -35.88
N TYR A 216 -16.19 -16.44 -35.21
CA TYR A 216 -15.88 -15.02 -35.34
C TYR A 216 -15.34 -14.65 -36.74
N ALA A 217 -14.65 -15.57 -37.42
CA ALA A 217 -14.14 -15.33 -38.77
C ALA A 217 -15.28 -15.23 -39.82
N LYS A 218 -16.33 -16.05 -39.69
CA LYS A 218 -17.51 -15.97 -40.56
C LYS A 218 -18.25 -14.64 -40.42
N ARG A 219 -18.33 -14.11 -39.20
CA ARG A 219 -18.96 -12.81 -38.94
C ARG A 219 -18.14 -11.64 -39.51
N ALA A 220 -16.82 -11.69 -39.41
CA ALA A 220 -15.93 -10.68 -39.99
C ALA A 220 -15.94 -10.71 -41.53
N ALA A 221 -16.00 -11.90 -42.13
CA ALA A 221 -16.09 -12.05 -43.59
C ALA A 221 -17.40 -11.50 -44.17
N ALA A 222 -18.52 -11.59 -43.46
CA ALA A 222 -19.80 -11.03 -43.90
C ALA A 222 -19.83 -9.49 -43.96
N TYR A 223 -18.87 -8.80 -43.32
CA TYR A 223 -18.71 -7.35 -43.43
C TYR A 223 -17.84 -6.92 -44.62
N TYR A 224 -17.23 -7.87 -45.35
CA TYR A 224 -16.42 -7.62 -46.53
C TYR A 224 -17.13 -8.09 -47.79
N ASP A 225 -17.85 -7.18 -48.46
CA ASP A 225 -18.49 -7.44 -49.75
C ASP A 225 -17.56 -7.00 -50.91
N PRO A 226 -17.02 -7.93 -51.71
CA PRO A 226 -16.11 -7.61 -52.81
C PRO A 226 -16.79 -6.84 -53.96
N ALA A 227 -18.13 -6.72 -53.97
CA ALA A 227 -18.86 -5.96 -54.99
C ALA A 227 -18.84 -4.43 -54.76
N ILE A 228 -18.38 -3.95 -53.60
CA ILE A 228 -18.34 -2.52 -53.26
C ILE A 228 -16.93 -1.97 -53.57
N PRO A 229 -16.76 -1.10 -54.60
CA PRO A 229 -15.44 -0.65 -55.06
C PRO A 229 -14.62 0.15 -54.04
N SER A 230 -15.22 0.56 -52.92
CA SER A 230 -14.56 1.35 -51.88
C SER A 230 -13.96 0.53 -50.74
N MET A 231 -14.17 -0.79 -50.68
CA MET A 231 -13.64 -1.62 -49.60
C MET A 231 -12.29 -2.27 -49.98
N PRO A 232 -11.34 -2.41 -49.02
CA PRO A 232 -10.09 -3.12 -49.26
C PRO A 232 -10.37 -4.55 -49.69
N GLN A 233 -9.80 -4.96 -50.83
CA GLN A 233 -10.05 -6.26 -51.45
C GLN A 233 -9.40 -7.44 -50.71
N GLU A 234 -8.51 -7.15 -49.76
CA GLU A 234 -7.87 -8.14 -48.90
C GLU A 234 -8.06 -7.77 -47.42
N MET A 235 -8.29 -8.78 -46.57
CA MET A 235 -8.40 -8.59 -45.13
C MET A 235 -7.03 -8.25 -44.52
N PRO A 236 -6.96 -7.39 -43.49
CA PRO A 236 -5.69 -6.96 -42.88
C PRO A 236 -4.99 -8.08 -42.09
N PHE A 237 -5.63 -9.24 -41.95
CA PHE A 237 -5.10 -10.43 -41.31
C PHE A 237 -5.05 -11.59 -42.33
N PRO A 238 -4.11 -12.54 -42.15
CA PRO A 238 -4.02 -13.75 -42.96
C PRO A 238 -5.38 -14.42 -43.15
N SER A 239 -5.71 -14.82 -44.37
CA SER A 239 -6.90 -15.64 -44.61
C SER A 239 -6.74 -16.98 -43.87
N ASP A 240 -7.84 -17.52 -43.36
CA ASP A 240 -7.80 -18.79 -42.62
C ASP A 240 -7.28 -19.95 -43.49
N ALA A 241 -7.57 -19.93 -44.80
CA ALA A 241 -6.96 -20.85 -45.76
C ALA A 241 -5.43 -20.73 -45.78
N MET A 242 -4.88 -19.50 -45.73
CA MET A 242 -3.44 -19.27 -45.66
C MET A 242 -2.86 -19.63 -44.29
N MET A 243 -3.59 -19.43 -43.20
CA MET A 243 -3.18 -19.91 -41.86
C MET A 243 -3.13 -21.45 -41.81
N ARG A 244 -4.11 -22.12 -42.41
CA ARG A 244 -4.16 -23.59 -42.52
C ARG A 244 -3.09 -24.15 -43.44
N GLN A 245 -2.73 -23.42 -44.50
CA GLN A 245 -1.66 -23.80 -45.43
C GLN A 245 -0.26 -23.41 -44.93
N GLY A 246 -0.18 -22.57 -43.88
CA GLY A 246 1.06 -22.17 -43.24
C GLY A 246 1.87 -23.38 -42.77
N ILE A 247 3.19 -23.24 -42.80
CA ILE A 247 4.20 -24.31 -42.68
C ILE A 247 3.96 -25.25 -41.48
N LEU A 248 3.34 -24.75 -40.41
CA LEU A 248 2.93 -25.50 -39.21
C LEU A 248 2.03 -26.72 -39.48
N ASN A 249 1.11 -26.67 -40.45
CA ASN A 249 0.26 -27.85 -40.79
C ASN A 249 0.91 -28.75 -41.85
N SER A 250 1.82 -28.22 -42.66
CA SER A 250 2.48 -29.00 -43.72
C SER A 250 3.46 -30.04 -43.17
N GLN A 251 4.15 -29.74 -42.04
CA GLN A 251 5.01 -30.72 -41.37
C GLN A 251 4.20 -31.84 -40.72
N GLN A 252 3.05 -31.52 -40.12
CA GLN A 252 2.16 -32.51 -39.50
C GLN A 252 1.52 -33.48 -40.51
N MET A 253 1.35 -33.08 -41.78
CA MET A 253 0.96 -33.98 -42.86
C MET A 253 2.14 -34.73 -43.50
N LEU A 254 3.36 -34.20 -43.44
CA LEU A 254 4.55 -34.87 -43.98
C LEU A 254 5.05 -36.00 -43.07
N ASP A 255 4.90 -35.86 -41.75
CA ASP A 255 5.20 -36.93 -40.77
C ASP A 255 4.15 -38.06 -40.76
N GLY A 256 3.07 -37.93 -41.55
CA GLY A 256 2.03 -38.95 -41.72
C GLY A 256 2.28 -39.93 -42.88
N ALA A 257 3.37 -39.78 -43.64
CA ALA A 257 3.72 -40.70 -44.72
C ALA A 257 4.51 -41.90 -44.16
N ALA A 258 3.88 -43.08 -44.17
CA ALA A 258 4.46 -44.33 -43.65
C ALA A 258 5.84 -44.64 -44.28
N PRO A 259 6.90 -44.89 -43.48
CA PRO A 259 8.12 -45.45 -44.01
C PRO A 259 7.87 -46.90 -44.43
N ALA A 260 8.24 -47.24 -45.66
CA ALA A 260 8.24 -48.62 -46.15
C ALA A 260 9.24 -49.46 -45.33
N GLU A 261 8.77 -50.59 -44.80
CA GLU A 261 9.59 -51.54 -44.03
C GLU A 261 10.72 -52.14 -44.89
N GLN A 262 11.95 -52.04 -44.39
CA GLN A 262 13.06 -52.95 -44.69
C GLN A 262 13.72 -53.39 -43.37
N PRO A 263 14.28 -54.61 -43.31
CA PRO A 263 14.56 -55.28 -42.06
C PRO A 263 15.87 -54.82 -41.41
N ALA A 264 15.90 -55.02 -40.10
CA ALA A 264 16.92 -54.65 -39.13
C ALA A 264 18.35 -54.99 -39.54
N ASP A 265 19.26 -54.04 -39.30
CA ASP A 265 20.65 -54.33 -38.99
C ASP A 265 21.19 -53.36 -37.93
N GLU A 266 22.02 -53.90 -37.06
CA GLU A 266 22.56 -53.33 -35.82
C GLU A 266 23.44 -52.09 -36.04
N THR A 267 23.40 -51.11 -35.11
CA THR A 267 24.50 -50.19 -34.67
C THR A 267 23.91 -49.07 -33.79
N MET A 268 24.22 -49.04 -32.49
CA MET A 268 25.26 -48.23 -31.81
C MET A 268 24.94 -46.73 -31.61
N ASP A 269 24.87 -46.39 -30.32
CA ASP A 269 25.31 -45.18 -29.61
C ASP A 269 24.58 -43.82 -29.69
N ASP A 270 24.61 -43.20 -28.51
CA ASP A 270 24.31 -41.82 -28.10
C ASP A 270 22.86 -41.33 -28.10
N SER A 271 22.23 -41.47 -26.93
CA SER A 271 21.11 -40.64 -26.50
C SER A 271 21.61 -39.66 -25.43
N GLU A 272 21.99 -38.45 -25.85
CA GLU A 272 22.01 -37.28 -24.97
C GLU A 272 20.58 -36.94 -24.56
N GLU A 273 20.28 -37.21 -23.29
CA GLU A 273 19.02 -36.93 -22.62
C GLU A 273 18.85 -35.41 -22.42
N LEU A 274 18.16 -34.74 -23.35
CA LEU A 274 17.70 -33.36 -23.13
C LEU A 274 16.58 -33.35 -22.08
N PRO A 275 16.61 -32.44 -21.08
CA PRO A 275 15.56 -32.40 -20.08
C PRO A 275 14.28 -31.87 -20.75
N LEU A 276 13.26 -32.73 -20.85
CA LEU A 276 11.90 -32.30 -21.08
C LEU A 276 11.54 -31.34 -19.93
N THR A 277 11.46 -30.06 -20.26
CA THR A 277 10.97 -29.04 -19.35
C THR A 277 9.48 -29.30 -19.13
N ASP A 278 9.18 -29.85 -17.96
CA ASP A 278 7.83 -30.19 -17.54
C ASP A 278 7.06 -28.89 -17.25
N PHE A 279 6.54 -28.27 -18.32
CA PHE A 279 5.88 -26.96 -18.31
C PHE A 279 4.67 -26.94 -17.36
N ALA A 280 4.08 -28.12 -17.10
CA ALA A 280 2.99 -28.30 -16.13
C ALA A 280 3.43 -28.01 -14.68
N ALA A 281 4.66 -28.34 -14.31
CA ALA A 281 5.17 -28.11 -12.96
C ALA A 281 5.45 -26.60 -12.70
N SER A 282 5.87 -25.87 -13.73
CA SER A 282 6.09 -24.41 -13.65
C SER A 282 4.79 -23.64 -13.37
N TYR A 283 3.67 -24.06 -13.97
CA TYR A 283 2.37 -23.44 -13.71
C TYR A 283 1.83 -23.74 -12.31
N SER A 284 2.08 -24.93 -11.76
CA SER A 284 1.68 -25.23 -10.37
C SER A 284 2.44 -24.38 -9.36
N HIS A 285 3.72 -24.08 -9.60
CA HIS A 285 4.53 -23.30 -8.68
C HIS A 285 4.11 -21.83 -8.64
N LEU A 286 3.81 -21.23 -9.80
CA LEU A 286 3.35 -19.85 -9.90
C LEU A 286 1.97 -19.64 -9.23
N ARG A 287 1.08 -20.63 -9.36
CA ARG A 287 -0.26 -20.59 -8.72
C ARG A 287 -0.17 -20.71 -7.20
N GLN A 288 0.76 -21.53 -6.71
CA GLN A 288 0.99 -21.69 -5.26
C GLN A 288 1.67 -20.46 -4.65
N GLN A 289 2.47 -19.72 -5.43
CA GLN A 289 3.09 -18.48 -5.00
C GLN A 289 2.10 -17.31 -4.91
N GLN A 290 1.09 -17.25 -5.79
CA GLN A 290 0.00 -16.27 -5.68
C GLN A 290 -0.87 -16.51 -4.43
N GLN A 291 -1.21 -17.76 -4.11
CA GLN A 291 -2.03 -18.06 -2.93
C GLN A 291 -1.35 -17.72 -1.60
N ARG A 292 -0.02 -17.85 -1.51
CA ARG A 292 0.71 -17.45 -0.30
C ARG A 292 0.73 -15.94 -0.08
N HIS A 293 0.70 -15.15 -1.15
CA HIS A 293 0.71 -13.70 -1.03
C HIS A 293 -0.61 -13.16 -0.48
N ASP A 294 -1.73 -13.80 -0.83
CA ASP A 294 -3.05 -13.42 -0.34
C ASP A 294 -3.26 -13.80 1.14
N GLU A 295 -2.65 -14.89 1.64
CA GLU A 295 -2.74 -15.29 3.05
C GLU A 295 -1.86 -14.43 3.99
N GLU A 296 -0.70 -13.94 3.53
CA GLU A 296 0.19 -13.09 4.34
C GLU A 296 -0.36 -11.65 4.51
N ASP A 297 -1.18 -11.17 3.58
CA ASP A 297 -1.80 -9.83 3.65
C ASP A 297 -3.04 -9.79 4.57
N GLU A 298 -3.71 -10.93 4.82
CA GLU A 298 -4.84 -11.02 5.77
C GLU A 298 -4.37 -11.05 7.24
N ASP A 299 -3.19 -11.59 7.53
CA ASP A 299 -2.63 -11.67 8.90
C ASP A 299 -1.93 -10.37 9.36
N ALA A 300 -1.61 -9.45 8.44
CA ALA A 300 -0.91 -8.20 8.76
C ALA A 300 -1.81 -7.08 9.35
N PHE A 301 -3.14 -7.24 9.28
CA PHE A 301 -4.10 -6.21 9.71
C PHE A 301 -4.73 -6.41 11.09
N ASP A 302 -4.39 -7.49 11.81
CA ASP A 302 -5.05 -7.85 13.08
C ASP A 302 -4.22 -7.53 14.35
N LEU A 303 -3.18 -6.69 14.22
CA LEU A 303 -2.24 -6.36 15.32
C LEU A 303 -2.36 -4.91 15.83
N ASP A 304 -3.56 -4.38 16.10
CA ASP A 304 -3.68 -3.23 17.04
C ASP A 304 -5.11 -2.97 17.56
N LEU A 305 -5.63 -3.81 18.47
CA LEU A 305 -6.75 -3.43 19.34
C LEU A 305 -6.66 -4.15 20.70
N ASN A 306 -5.78 -3.67 21.59
CA ASN A 306 -5.96 -3.64 23.06
C ASN A 306 -4.85 -2.84 23.75
#